data_AF-A0A4Y8TV73-F1
#
_entry.id   AF-A0A4Y8TV73-F1
#
_cell.length_a   1.000
_cell.length_b   1.000
_cell.length_c   1.000
_cell.angle_alpha   90.00
_cell.angle_beta   90.00
_cell.angle_gamma   90.00
#
_symmetry.space_group_name_H-M   'P 1'
#
loop_
_entity.id
_entity.type
_entity.pdbx_description
1 polymer ?
#
loop_
_entity_poly.entity_id
_entity_poly.type
_entity_poly.pdbx_seq_one_letter_code
_entity_poly.pdbx_strand_id
1 'polypeptide(L)'
;MVSTKPSADPLRKHGPSGRAWAPNWYEYPEVYSVITALWETWEQMRWDGPQQILVFYRDYVYPLMDRLTVQDGPFHAYDKVMHPQLPEMFPVHHAPNGYFRSSV
;
A
#
# COMPACT_ATOMS: atom_id res chain seq x y z
N MET A 1 -4.75 13.71 36.73
CA MET A 1 -5.57 13.16 35.63
C MET A 1 -4.89 13.48 34.32
N VAL A 2 -4.10 12.55 33.77
CA VAL A 2 -3.69 12.61 32.37
C VAL A 2 -4.36 11.41 31.71
N SER A 3 -5.50 11.68 31.07
CA SER A 3 -6.13 10.73 30.18
C SER A 3 -5.53 10.98 28.79
N THR A 4 -4.40 10.33 28.51
CA THR A 4 -3.91 10.19 27.14
C THR A 4 -4.90 9.29 26.41
N LYS A 5 -5.88 9.92 25.74
CA LYS A 5 -6.61 9.29 24.65
C LYS A 5 -5.57 8.61 23.74
N PRO A 6 -5.75 7.34 23.31
CA PRO A 6 -4.89 6.79 22.30
C PRO A 6 -5.00 7.72 21.09
N SER A 7 -3.91 8.39 20.76
CA SER A 7 -3.78 9.14 19.53
C SER A 7 -4.08 8.14 18.43
N ALA A 8 -5.26 8.25 17.82
CA ALA A 8 -5.54 7.57 16.57
C ALA A 8 -4.46 8.05 15.62
N ASP A 9 -3.51 7.16 15.32
CA ASP A 9 -2.32 7.45 14.54
C ASP A 9 -2.75 8.06 13.20
N PRO A 10 -2.65 9.39 13.03
CA PRO A 10 -3.39 10.11 11.99
C PRO A 10 -2.85 9.82 10.58
N LEU A 11 -1.77 9.07 10.49
CA LEU A 11 -1.05 8.76 9.27
C LEU A 11 -1.44 7.41 8.66
N ARG A 12 -2.17 6.57 9.39
CA ARG A 12 -2.54 5.24 8.92
C ARG A 12 -4.00 5.25 8.45
N LYS A 13 -4.20 4.96 7.17
CA LYS A 13 -5.55 4.70 6.65
C LYS A 13 -5.89 3.25 6.95
N HIS A 14 -6.77 3.04 7.92
CA HIS A 14 -7.33 1.73 8.21
C HIS A 14 -8.51 1.45 7.28
N GLY A 15 -8.49 0.29 6.63
CA GLY A 15 -9.66 -0.23 5.94
C GLY A 15 -10.68 -0.80 6.94
N PRO A 16 -11.93 -1.07 6.51
CA PRO A 16 -12.96 -1.67 7.36
C PRO A 16 -12.56 -3.01 7.99
N SER A 17 -11.58 -3.71 7.41
CA SER A 17 -11.08 -5.01 7.84
C SER A 17 -9.95 -4.96 8.87
N GLY A 18 -9.57 -3.78 9.36
CA GLY A 18 -8.43 -3.61 10.27
C GLY A 18 -7.05 -3.66 9.57
N ARG A 19 -7.02 -3.89 8.25
CA ARG A 19 -5.80 -3.77 7.45
C ARG A 19 -5.35 -2.32 7.37
N ALA A 20 -4.05 -2.10 7.50
CA ALA A 20 -3.44 -0.77 7.51
C ALA A 20 -2.40 -0.63 6.40
N TRP A 21 -2.37 0.56 5.79
CA TRP A 21 -1.29 0.97 4.88
C TRP A 21 -0.60 2.21 5.44
N ALA A 22 0.73 2.18 5.47
CA ALA A 22 1.55 3.34 5.83
C ALA A 22 1.92 4.15 4.56
N PRO A 23 1.59 5.45 4.46
CA PRO A 23 1.93 6.27 3.31
C PRO A 23 3.44 6.46 3.13
N ASN A 24 4.21 6.35 4.22
CA ASN A 24 5.67 6.36 4.25
C ASN A 24 6.26 4.94 4.35
N TRP A 25 5.64 3.97 3.68
CA TRP A 25 6.08 2.56 3.65
C TRP A 25 7.56 2.37 3.32
N TYR A 26 8.16 3.27 2.54
CA TYR A 26 9.57 3.25 2.16
C TYR A 26 10.54 3.45 3.34
N GLU A 27 10.06 3.93 4.49
CA GLU A 27 10.87 4.07 5.71
C GLU A 27 10.97 2.77 6.52
N TYR A 28 10.20 1.74 6.16
CA TYR A 28 10.15 0.45 6.83
C TYR A 28 11.06 -0.53 6.06
N PRO A 29 12.26 -0.90 6.55
CA PRO A 29 13.24 -1.64 5.74
C PRO A 29 12.72 -2.99 5.23
N GLU A 30 11.97 -3.73 6.05
CA GLU A 30 11.34 -4.99 5.64
C GLU A 30 10.31 -4.76 4.53
N VAL A 31 9.39 -3.80 4.71
CA VAL A 31 8.37 -3.46 3.72
C VAL A 31 9.00 -2.98 2.42
N TYR A 32 9.98 -2.09 2.51
CA TYR A 32 10.71 -1.55 1.36
C TYR A 32 11.35 -2.67 0.54
N SER A 33 11.99 -3.63 1.20
CA SER A 33 12.63 -4.78 0.55
C SER A 33 11.60 -5.66 -0.15
N VAL A 34 10.48 -5.97 0.51
CA VAL A 34 9.42 -6.81 -0.06
C VAL A 34 8.73 -6.15 -1.26
N ILE A 35 8.41 -4.86 -1.17
CA ILE A 35 7.76 -4.12 -2.26
C ILE A 35 8.71 -3.97 -3.46
N THR A 36 10.00 -3.73 -3.21
CA THR A 36 11.02 -3.68 -4.27
C THR A 36 11.15 -5.03 -4.97
N ALA A 37 11.23 -6.12 -4.20
CA ALA A 37 11.28 -7.48 -4.77
C ALA A 37 10.01 -7.82 -5.57
N LEU A 38 8.83 -7.41 -5.11
CA LEU A 38 7.57 -7.56 -5.86
C LEU A 38 7.63 -6.83 -7.21
N TRP A 39 8.12 -5.60 -7.24
CA TRP A 39 8.26 -4.83 -8.47
C TRP A 39 9.25 -5.46 -9.44
N GLU A 40 10.44 -5.86 -8.98
CA GLU A 40 11.44 -6.52 -9.83
C GLU A 40 10.94 -7.85 -10.39
N THR A 41 10.24 -8.64 -9.56
CA THR A 41 9.61 -9.90 -9.97
C THR A 41 8.54 -9.66 -11.03
N TRP A 42 7.70 -8.64 -10.85
CA TRP A 42 6.70 -8.24 -11.84
C TRP A 42 7.32 -7.87 -13.18
N GLU A 43 8.37 -7.06 -13.16
CA GLU A 43 9.07 -6.61 -14.36
C GLU A 43 9.63 -7.78 -15.18
N GLN A 44 10.04 -8.86 -14.53
CA GLN A 44 10.48 -10.08 -15.20
C GLN A 44 9.27 -10.88 -15.73
N MET A 45 8.32 -11.21 -14.86
CA MET A 45 7.20 -12.10 -15.18
C MET A 45 6.23 -11.53 -16.22
N ARG A 46 6.13 -10.20 -16.35
CA ARG A 46 5.21 -9.57 -17.32
C ARG A 46 5.56 -9.85 -18.79
N TRP A 47 6.80 -10.25 -19.07
CA TRP A 47 7.25 -10.60 -20.42
C TRP A 47 6.95 -12.05 -20.81
N ASP A 48 6.69 -12.92 -19.83
CA ASP A 48 6.52 -14.37 -20.02
C ASP A 48 5.06 -14.78 -20.32
N GLY A 49 4.17 -13.80 -20.48
CA GLY A 49 2.79 -13.99 -20.91
C GLY A 49 1.75 -14.02 -19.76
N PRO A 50 0.46 -14.15 -20.11
CA PRO A 50 -0.65 -13.91 -19.18
C PRO A 50 -0.72 -14.92 -18.02
N GLN A 51 -0.22 -16.15 -18.20
CA GLN A 51 -0.20 -17.14 -17.13
C GLN A 51 0.75 -16.74 -16.00
N GLN A 52 1.90 -16.14 -16.33
CA GLN A 52 2.84 -15.66 -15.30
C GLN A 52 2.30 -14.45 -14.56
N ILE A 53 1.45 -13.63 -15.21
CA ILE A 53 0.70 -12.58 -14.52
C ILE A 53 -0.23 -13.18 -13.46
N LEU A 54 -0.96 -14.24 -13.78
CA LEU A 54 -1.83 -14.92 -12.82
C LEU A 54 -1.03 -15.51 -11.64
N VAL A 55 0.12 -16.13 -11.92
CA VAL A 55 1.04 -16.66 -10.89
C VAL A 55 1.56 -15.54 -10.01
N PHE A 56 1.99 -14.41 -10.60
CA PHE A 56 2.48 -13.25 -9.86
C PHE A 56 1.48 -12.77 -8.81
N TYR A 57 0.22 -12.59 -9.20
CA TYR A 57 -0.82 -12.16 -8.26
C TYR A 57 -1.14 -13.22 -7.20
N ARG A 58 -1.33 -14.48 -7.62
CA ARG A 58 -1.73 -15.59 -6.75
C ARG A 58 -0.68 -15.90 -5.69
N ASP A 59 0.59 -15.99 -6.10
CA ASP A 59 1.65 -16.54 -5.26
C ASP A 59 2.45 -15.46 -4.53
N TYR A 60 2.51 -14.24 -5.09
CA TYR A 60 3.34 -13.17 -4.53
C TYR A 60 2.50 -12.00 -4.03
N VAL A 61 1.75 -11.32 -4.91
CA VAL A 61 1.08 -10.06 -4.52
C VAL A 61 0.09 -10.28 -3.39
N TYR A 62 -0.89 -11.18 -3.56
CA TYR A 62 -1.95 -11.31 -2.56
C TYR A 62 -1.43 -11.81 -1.20
N PRO A 63 -0.61 -12.87 -1.12
CA PRO A 63 -0.10 -13.34 0.17
C PRO A 63 0.83 -12.32 0.85
N LEU A 64 1.73 -11.67 0.10
CA LEU A 64 2.66 -10.70 0.69
C LEU A 64 1.92 -9.43 1.13
N MET A 65 1.00 -8.90 0.33
CA MET A 65 0.21 -7.74 0.72
C MET A 65 -0.70 -8.02 1.92
N ASP A 66 -1.25 -9.23 2.02
CA ASP A 66 -2.01 -9.64 3.20
C ASP A 66 -1.14 -9.62 4.46
N ARG A 67 0.08 -10.19 4.38
CA ARG A 67 1.03 -10.19 5.51
C ARG A 67 1.56 -8.80 5.85
N LEU A 68 1.81 -7.94 4.87
CA LEU A 68 2.29 -6.57 5.11
C LEU A 68 1.23 -5.74 5.85
N THR A 69 -0.04 -5.87 5.44
CA THR A 69 -1.15 -4.99 5.87
C THR A 69 -1.91 -5.47 7.10
N VAL A 70 -1.63 -6.66 7.62
CA VAL A 70 -2.27 -7.18 8.84
C VAL A 70 -1.95 -6.31 10.07
N GLN A 71 -2.79 -6.38 11.09
CA GLN A 71 -2.72 -5.52 12.28
C GLN A 71 -1.42 -5.70 13.09
N ASP A 72 -0.82 -6.89 13.06
CA ASP A 72 0.48 -7.21 13.64
C ASP A 72 1.57 -7.37 12.56
N GLY A 73 1.35 -6.72 11.42
CA GLY A 73 2.24 -6.74 10.26
C GLY A 73 3.42 -5.78 10.40
N PRO A 74 4.40 -5.87 9.48
CA PRO A 74 5.56 -4.98 9.44
C PRO A 74 5.22 -3.47 9.45
N PHE A 75 4.03 -3.07 8.94
CA PHE A 75 3.55 -1.69 9.05
C PHE A 75 3.31 -1.19 10.47
N HIS A 76 3.15 -2.08 11.46
CA HIS A 76 2.93 -1.72 12.87
C HIS A 76 4.21 -1.74 13.71
N ALA A 77 5.31 -2.32 13.21
CA ALA A 77 6.52 -2.58 14.01
C ALA A 77 7.50 -1.39 14.14
N TYR A 78 7.26 -0.28 13.43
CA TYR A 78 8.24 0.82 13.35
C TYR A 78 7.88 2.01 14.25
N ASP A 79 8.79 2.32 15.18
CA ASP A 79 8.65 3.30 16.26
C ASP A 79 9.51 4.57 16.02
N LYS A 80 9.51 5.09 14.79
CA LYS A 80 9.96 6.47 14.54
C LYS A 80 8.75 7.38 14.54
N VAL A 81 8.95 8.63 15.00
CA VAL A 81 8.03 9.74 14.82
C VAL A 81 7.75 9.89 13.33
N MET A 82 6.70 9.24 12.87
CA MET A 82 6.19 9.33 11.52
C MET A 82 5.85 10.81 11.30
N HIS A 83 6.34 11.42 10.23
CA HIS A 83 6.05 12.83 9.93
C HIS A 83 4.52 13.02 9.89
N PRO A 84 3.90 13.75 10.85
CA PRO A 84 2.44 13.84 11.01
C PRO A 84 1.70 14.48 9.84
N GLN A 85 2.45 15.12 8.94
CA GLN A 85 1.91 15.80 7.78
C GLN A 85 1.94 14.87 6.57
N LEU A 86 0.76 14.35 6.21
CA LEU A 86 0.51 13.85 4.87
C LEU A 86 0.79 14.99 3.87
N PRO A 87 1.46 14.73 2.73
CA PRO A 87 1.62 15.73 1.69
C PRO A 87 0.26 16.22 1.20
N GLU A 88 0.18 17.50 0.85
CA GLU A 88 -1.02 18.06 0.21
C GLU A 88 -1.26 17.31 -1.10
N MET A 89 -2.47 16.76 -1.26
CA MET A 89 -2.84 16.02 -2.46
C MET A 89 -2.88 16.99 -3.65
N PHE A 90 -2.21 16.66 -4.76
CA PHE A 90 -2.30 17.47 -5.96
C PHE A 90 -3.76 17.62 -6.44
N PRO A 91 -4.13 18.76 -7.02
CA PRO A 91 -5.48 18.98 -7.52
C PRO A 91 -5.83 17.93 -8.57
N VAL A 92 -6.95 17.25 -8.37
CA VAL A 92 -7.49 16.28 -9.32
C VAL A 92 -8.53 16.98 -10.19
N HIS A 93 -8.35 16.92 -11.51
CA HIS A 93 -9.33 17.40 -12.47
C HIS A 93 -10.14 16.22 -13.03
N HIS A 94 -11.46 16.37 -13.10
CA HIS A 94 -12.29 15.40 -13.80
C HIS A 94 -11.98 15.44 -15.30
N ALA A 95 -11.91 14.26 -15.93
CA ALA A 95 -11.85 14.19 -17.38
C ALA A 95 -13.13 14.81 -17.98
N PRO A 96 -13.03 15.59 -19.07
CA PRO A 96 -14.21 16.10 -19.77
C PRO A 96 -15.18 14.99 -20.19
N ASN A 97 -16.46 15.32 -20.32
CA ASN A 97 -17.46 14.39 -20.84
C ASN A 97 -17.02 13.86 -22.22
N GLY A 98 -17.02 12.53 -22.38
CA GLY A 98 -16.63 11.86 -23.64
C GLY A 98 -15.12 11.60 -23.83
N TYR A 99 -14.27 11.95 -22.85
CA TYR A 99 -12.82 11.73 -22.95
C TYR A 99 -12.43 10.24 -22.90
N PHE A 100 -13.22 9.42 -22.21
CA PHE A 100 -13.09 7.97 -22.21
C PHE A 100 -14.19 7.35 -23.06
N ARG A 101 -13.81 6.42 -23.95
CA ARG A 101 -14.79 5.64 -24.72
C ARG A 101 -15.62 4.84 -23.72
N SER A 102 -16.93 5.07 -23.67
CA SER A 102 -17.84 4.21 -22.91
C SER A 102 -17.73 2.80 -23.48
N SER A 103 -17.23 1.85 -22.70
CA SER A 103 -17.35 0.44 -23.03
C SER A 103 -18.84 0.09 -22.97
N VAL A 104 -19.37 -0.32 -24.13
CA VAL A 104 -20.70 -0.90 -24.30
C VAL A 104 -20.85 -2.13 -23.42
#